data_AF-A0A381RLX9-F1
#
_entry.id   AF-A0A381RLX9-F1
#
_cell.length_a   1.000
_cell.length_b   1.000
_cell.length_c   1.000
_cell.angle_alpha   90.00
_cell.angle_beta   90.00
_cell.angle_gamma   90.00
#
_symmetry.space_group_name_H-M   'P 1'
#
loop_
_entity.id
_entity.type
_entity.pdbx_description
1 polymer ?
#
loop_
_entity_poly.entity_id
_entity_poly.type
_entity_poly.pdbx_seq_one_letter_code
_entity_poly.pdbx_strand_id
1 'polypeptide(L)'
;MKAAELSLETRNIAHHLTKTLSGDEAVKQLFEGQMGIDQMSVRRLLNAALHRGGDFADIHLEYSTRNSVVMEDGIIKNSAVAVVSGVGIRVVQDDQTGYAYSEDFALKPMLHAARTAAAIASGGEVSLDESFRFNELVPRDYYPVLETVTDLELVQKIEMVKRTEAVSRAYDERINRVTVAMMDALNLTQVVTSEGTILRDTRPMFRMNVHCVSQEGDNIQNGSSGIGGRVGLDFLKQADHAAILGEQAASEAILLLGAKQAPSGLMPVILGPAQSGILLHEAVGHPLEADFNRKGTSAYSERIGEKVASDLCTIYDSGTIPNERGAINFDDEGVPSAENLLIENGILRNYMHDRISARHFRTNPTGNGRRESYAHYPLPRMTSTYLAKGESDPEEIVGSIKKGVYCQEFSGGQVDISNGDFVFVPTVAWLVEDGKKTVPIKNFTLIGNGPDAMSKVSMVGSDFAMSEGIWTCGKEGQNIPVGVGLPTVLISEMTVGGM
;
A
#
# COMPACT_ATOMS: atom_id res chain seq x y z
N MET A 1 -24.66 19.72 27.20
CA MET A 1 -23.22 19.68 27.55
C MET A 1 -22.46 20.24 26.39
N LYS A 2 -21.57 21.21 26.65
CA LYS A 2 -20.80 21.96 25.65
C LYS A 2 -19.94 20.99 24.83
N ALA A 3 -19.82 21.27 23.53
CA ALA A 3 -18.86 20.65 22.64
C ALA A 3 -17.49 20.64 23.33
N ALA A 4 -16.88 19.47 23.47
CA ALA A 4 -15.58 19.32 24.09
C ALA A 4 -14.56 20.14 23.28
N GLU A 5 -14.00 21.17 23.90
CA GLU A 5 -12.77 21.79 23.43
C GLU A 5 -11.68 20.70 23.49
N LEU A 6 -11.36 20.10 22.35
CA LEU A 6 -10.16 19.28 22.21
C LEU A 6 -8.96 20.20 22.45
N SER A 7 -8.39 20.13 23.66
CA SER A 7 -7.23 20.91 24.08
C SER A 7 -5.96 20.43 23.38
N LEU A 8 -4.87 21.18 23.49
CA LEU A 8 -3.54 20.78 23.02
C LEU A 8 -3.04 19.46 23.66
N GLU A 9 -3.56 19.06 24.83
CA GLU A 9 -3.28 17.76 25.44
C GLU A 9 -3.87 16.60 24.62
N THR A 10 -4.97 16.85 23.89
CA THR A 10 -5.65 15.84 23.07
C THR A 10 -4.83 15.44 21.84
N ARG A 11 -3.98 16.35 21.32
CA ARG A 11 -3.12 16.10 20.14
C ARG A 11 -2.12 14.96 20.35
N ASN A 12 -1.82 14.61 21.60
CA ASN A 12 -0.85 13.59 21.96
C ASN A 12 -1.48 12.39 22.71
N ILE A 13 -2.81 12.24 22.71
CA ILE A 13 -3.46 11.13 23.44
C ILE A 13 -3.01 9.78 22.89
N ALA A 14 -2.93 9.62 21.57
CA ALA A 14 -2.43 8.39 20.97
C ALA A 14 -1.03 8.03 21.50
N HIS A 15 -0.11 8.99 21.49
CA HIS A 15 1.25 8.84 22.03
C HIS A 15 1.27 8.49 23.52
N HIS A 16 0.44 9.15 24.33
CA HIS A 16 0.38 8.87 25.77
C HIS A 16 -0.15 7.47 26.05
N LEU A 17 -1.19 7.03 25.33
CA LEU A 17 -1.78 5.72 25.52
C LEU A 17 -0.85 4.60 25.05
N THR A 18 -0.23 4.74 23.88
CA THR A 18 0.66 3.70 23.33
C THR A 18 1.98 3.56 24.08
N LYS A 19 2.34 4.51 24.96
CA LYS A 19 3.52 4.41 25.83
C LYS A 19 3.32 3.55 27.07
N THR A 20 2.08 3.40 27.52
CA THR A 20 1.76 2.74 28.81
C THR A 20 0.85 1.53 28.66
N LEU A 21 0.23 1.36 27.50
CA LEU A 21 -0.73 0.29 27.20
C LEU A 21 -0.26 -0.51 25.98
N SER A 22 -0.73 -1.75 25.87
CA SER A 22 -0.61 -2.49 24.60
C SER A 22 -1.40 -1.79 23.49
N GLY A 23 -1.13 -2.13 22.22
CA GLY A 23 -1.82 -1.53 21.08
C GLY A 23 -3.35 -1.64 21.16
N ASP A 24 -3.88 -2.84 21.46
CA ASP A 24 -5.32 -3.07 21.64
C ASP A 24 -5.90 -2.25 22.79
N GLU A 25 -5.24 -2.25 23.96
CA GLU A 25 -5.68 -1.49 25.14
C GLU A 25 -5.67 0.02 24.89
N ALA A 26 -4.68 0.54 24.14
CA ALA A 26 -4.59 1.94 23.78
C ALA A 26 -5.78 2.36 22.89
N VAL A 27 -6.10 1.56 21.87
CA VAL A 27 -7.25 1.79 20.98
C VAL A 27 -8.57 1.72 21.79
N LYS A 28 -8.70 0.71 22.66
CA LYS A 28 -9.86 0.54 23.52
C LYS A 28 -10.07 1.74 24.43
N GLN A 29 -9.01 2.16 25.13
CA GLN A 29 -9.06 3.30 26.05
C GLN A 29 -9.37 4.61 25.31
N LEU A 30 -8.88 4.77 24.08
CA LEU A 30 -9.20 5.93 23.24
C LEU A 30 -10.69 5.99 22.91
N PHE A 31 -11.23 4.96 22.23
CA PHE A 31 -12.60 5.01 21.74
C PHE A 31 -13.63 4.83 22.85
N GLU A 32 -13.45 3.86 23.75
CA GLU A 32 -14.41 3.61 24.83
C GLU A 32 -14.24 4.63 25.97
N GLY A 33 -13.01 4.85 26.42
CA GLY A 33 -12.72 5.67 27.60
C GLY A 33 -12.76 7.18 27.35
N GLN A 34 -12.13 7.65 26.27
CA GLN A 34 -12.03 9.09 25.99
C GLN A 34 -13.17 9.60 25.10
N MET A 35 -13.56 8.81 24.08
CA MET A 35 -14.61 9.22 23.13
C MET A 35 -16.01 8.70 23.50
N GLY A 36 -16.14 7.84 24.52
CA GLY A 36 -17.43 7.35 25.02
C GLY A 36 -18.15 6.39 24.07
N ILE A 37 -17.41 5.72 23.17
CA ILE A 37 -17.94 4.77 22.18
C ILE A 37 -17.89 3.36 22.78
N ASP A 38 -18.67 3.14 23.83
CA ASP A 38 -18.76 1.85 24.50
C ASP A 38 -19.59 0.82 23.70
N GLN A 39 -19.57 -0.44 24.14
CA GLN A 39 -20.33 -1.52 23.50
C GLN A 39 -21.84 -1.25 23.43
N MET A 40 -22.40 -0.50 24.39
CA MET A 40 -23.80 -0.09 24.36
C MET A 40 -24.10 0.88 23.22
N SER A 41 -23.22 1.85 23.01
CA SER A 41 -23.30 2.81 21.91
C SER A 41 -23.13 2.11 20.56
N VAL A 42 -22.14 1.23 20.43
CA VAL A 42 -21.92 0.40 19.24
C VAL A 42 -23.14 -0.46 18.93
N ARG A 43 -23.72 -1.16 19.91
CA ARG A 43 -24.94 -1.96 19.72
C ARG A 43 -26.10 -1.11 19.20
N ARG A 44 -26.27 0.11 19.71
CA ARG A 44 -27.30 1.05 19.23
C ARG A 44 -27.07 1.48 17.79
N LEU A 45 -25.82 1.70 17.39
CA LEU A 45 -25.45 2.05 16.03
C LEU A 45 -25.70 0.88 15.06
N LEU A 46 -25.29 -0.34 15.41
CA LEU A 46 -25.55 -1.53 14.58
C LEU A 46 -27.05 -1.80 14.42
N ASN A 47 -27.83 -1.67 15.50
CA ASN A 47 -29.29 -1.76 15.40
C ASN A 47 -29.88 -0.69 14.48
N ALA A 48 -29.39 0.55 14.56
CA ALA A 48 -29.84 1.62 13.67
C ALA A 48 -29.40 1.39 12.21
N ALA A 49 -28.26 0.75 11.99
CA ALA A 49 -27.77 0.40 10.66
C ALA A 49 -28.59 -0.74 10.04
N LEU A 50 -28.95 -1.76 10.83
CA LEU A 50 -29.69 -2.94 10.38
C LEU A 50 -31.21 -2.77 10.39
N HIS A 51 -31.77 -1.67 10.90
CA HIS A 51 -33.21 -1.52 11.10
C HIS A 51 -34.07 -1.64 9.82
N ARG A 52 -33.47 -1.66 8.63
CA ARG A 52 -34.16 -1.88 7.35
C ARG A 52 -33.86 -3.22 6.70
N GLY A 53 -33.19 -4.12 7.43
CA GLY A 53 -33.01 -5.52 7.05
C GLY A 53 -31.79 -5.79 6.19
N GLY A 54 -30.72 -5.00 6.32
CA GLY A 54 -29.44 -5.30 5.66
C GLY A 54 -28.84 -6.63 6.14
N ASP A 55 -28.11 -7.31 5.26
CA ASP A 55 -27.49 -8.61 5.55
C ASP A 55 -26.31 -8.49 6.53
N PHE A 56 -25.62 -7.36 6.48
CA PHE A 56 -24.43 -7.08 7.28
C PHE A 56 -24.29 -5.59 7.57
N ALA A 57 -23.70 -5.25 8.71
CA ALA A 57 -23.28 -3.89 9.02
C ALA A 57 -21.92 -3.88 9.74
N ASP A 58 -21.12 -2.85 9.47
CA ASP A 58 -19.90 -2.58 10.22
C ASP A 58 -19.80 -1.12 10.66
N ILE A 59 -18.99 -0.92 11.69
CA ILE A 59 -18.57 0.37 12.21
C ILE A 59 -17.04 0.37 12.19
N HIS A 60 -16.46 1.32 11.47
CA HIS A 60 -15.02 1.54 11.39
C HIS A 60 -14.68 2.87 12.08
N LEU A 61 -13.90 2.80 13.15
CA LEU A 61 -13.44 3.96 13.92
C LEU A 61 -11.97 4.22 13.59
N GLU A 62 -11.62 5.47 13.30
CA GLU A 62 -10.26 5.87 12.99
C GLU A 62 -9.84 7.07 13.85
N TYR A 63 -8.61 7.04 14.36
CA TYR A 63 -7.89 8.19 14.89
C TYR A 63 -6.44 8.12 14.45
N SER A 64 -5.99 9.06 13.63
CA SER A 64 -4.65 9.10 13.06
C SER A 64 -3.97 10.43 13.35
N THR A 65 -2.79 10.38 13.96
CA THR A 65 -1.84 11.50 13.96
C THR A 65 -0.91 11.36 12.76
N ARG A 66 -0.68 12.45 12.03
CA ARG A 66 0.18 12.49 10.84
C ARG A 66 1.13 13.67 10.93
N ASN A 67 2.41 13.42 10.71
CA ASN A 67 3.45 14.44 10.66
C ASN A 67 4.08 14.48 9.28
N SER A 68 4.47 15.67 8.83
CA SER A 68 5.25 15.84 7.61
C SER A 68 6.27 16.96 7.76
N VAL A 69 7.49 16.72 7.28
CA VAL A 69 8.55 17.71 7.15
C VAL A 69 9.08 17.63 5.72
N VAL A 70 9.00 18.73 4.98
CA VAL A 70 9.49 18.82 3.60
C VAL A 70 10.50 19.94 3.50
N MET A 71 11.69 19.60 3.03
CA MET A 71 12.74 20.55 2.67
C MET A 71 12.90 20.60 1.16
N GLU A 72 13.09 21.80 0.64
CA GLU A 72 13.48 22.04 -0.74
C GLU A 72 14.49 23.19 -0.75
N ASP A 73 15.64 22.96 -1.37
CA ASP A 73 16.72 23.95 -1.54
C ASP A 73 17.17 24.60 -0.22
N GLY A 74 17.43 23.74 0.79
CA GLY A 74 17.89 24.15 2.12
C GLY A 74 16.82 24.83 2.98
N ILE A 75 15.59 25.00 2.47
CA ILE A 75 14.49 25.66 3.16
C ILE A 75 13.43 24.63 3.55
N ILE A 76 12.97 24.66 4.80
CA ILE A 76 11.79 23.91 5.22
C ILE A 76 10.55 24.55 4.58
N LYS A 77 9.99 23.91 3.56
CA LYS A 77 8.78 24.36 2.84
C LYS A 77 7.51 24.02 3.60
N ASN A 78 7.48 22.87 4.26
CA ASN A 78 6.33 22.39 5.00
C ASN A 78 6.77 21.72 6.30
N SER A 79 6.04 22.03 7.37
CA SER A 79 6.07 21.33 8.65
C SER A 79 4.65 21.31 9.18
N ALA A 80 4.04 20.12 9.21
CA ALA A 80 2.63 19.98 9.56
C ALA A 80 2.40 18.80 10.50
N VAL A 81 1.47 19.00 11.44
CA VAL A 81 0.89 17.97 12.30
C VAL A 81 -0.61 18.00 12.07
N ALA A 82 -1.19 16.87 11.66
CA ALA A 82 -2.62 16.72 11.42
C ALA A 82 -3.19 15.59 12.28
N VAL A 83 -4.43 15.77 12.72
CA VAL A 83 -5.24 14.72 13.32
C VAL A 83 -6.40 14.45 12.37
N VAL A 84 -6.55 13.20 11.96
CA VAL A 84 -7.68 12.70 11.17
C VAL A 84 -8.45 11.75 12.06
N SER A 85 -9.73 11.99 12.27
CA SER A 85 -10.53 11.08 13.09
C SER A 85 -12.00 11.11 12.69
N GLY A 86 -12.63 9.95 12.74
CA GLY A 86 -14.06 9.82 12.47
C GLY A 86 -14.55 8.38 12.56
N VAL A 87 -15.82 8.21 12.25
CA VAL A 87 -16.51 6.92 12.20
C VAL A 87 -17.16 6.72 10.84
N GLY A 88 -16.90 5.57 10.22
CA GLY A 88 -17.57 5.08 9.03
C GLY A 88 -18.58 4.01 9.40
N ILE A 89 -19.79 4.06 8.85
CA ILE A 89 -20.82 3.04 9.07
C ILE A 89 -21.28 2.51 7.73
N ARG A 90 -21.20 1.19 7.57
CA ARG A 90 -21.59 0.50 6.34
C ARG A 90 -22.75 -0.45 6.60
N VAL A 91 -23.66 -0.53 5.64
CA VAL A 91 -24.71 -1.55 5.54
C VAL A 91 -24.59 -2.22 4.18
N VAL A 92 -24.60 -3.55 4.16
CA VAL A 92 -24.56 -4.36 2.94
C VAL A 92 -25.91 -5.05 2.78
N GLN A 93 -26.49 -4.93 1.58
CA GLN A 93 -27.67 -5.67 1.15
C GLN A 93 -27.32 -6.36 -0.16
N ASP A 94 -27.24 -7.68 -0.17
CA ASP A 94 -26.76 -8.49 -1.28
C ASP A 94 -25.38 -8.04 -1.77
N ASP A 95 -25.30 -7.32 -2.89
CA ASP A 95 -24.08 -6.77 -3.47
C ASP A 95 -24.01 -5.24 -3.46
N GLN A 96 -24.94 -4.60 -2.76
CA GLN A 96 -25.06 -3.16 -2.62
C GLN A 96 -24.51 -2.68 -1.29
N THR A 97 -23.89 -1.50 -1.32
CA THR A 97 -23.31 -0.86 -0.15
C THR A 97 -24.02 0.46 0.12
N GLY A 98 -24.64 0.58 1.30
CA GLY A 98 -25.02 1.85 1.89
C GLY A 98 -23.91 2.32 2.82
N TYR A 99 -23.47 3.57 2.66
CA TYR A 99 -22.36 4.11 3.44
C TYR A 99 -22.63 5.55 3.89
N ALA A 100 -22.26 5.84 5.12
CA ALA A 100 -22.18 7.20 5.64
C ALA A 100 -21.15 7.27 6.76
N TYR A 101 -20.64 8.47 7.02
CA TYR A 101 -19.63 8.69 8.03
C TYR A 101 -19.90 9.96 8.84
N SER A 102 -19.17 10.12 9.96
CA SER A 102 -19.22 11.30 10.83
C SER A 102 -17.84 11.60 11.40
N GLU A 103 -17.47 12.87 11.47
CA GLU A 103 -16.31 13.38 12.22
C GLU A 103 -16.68 13.73 13.68
N ASP A 104 -17.98 13.77 13.98
CA ASP A 104 -18.51 13.99 15.33
C ASP A 104 -18.89 12.65 15.96
N PHE A 105 -18.22 12.32 17.06
CA PHE A 105 -18.44 11.10 17.85
C PHE A 105 -19.62 11.22 18.84
N ALA A 106 -20.38 12.32 18.81
CA ALA A 106 -21.64 12.37 19.52
C ALA A 106 -22.62 11.34 18.93
N LEU A 107 -23.38 10.67 19.79
CA LEU A 107 -24.26 9.59 19.39
C LEU A 107 -25.31 9.99 18.33
N LYS A 108 -25.81 11.23 18.36
CA LYS A 108 -26.85 11.69 17.43
C LYS A 108 -26.33 11.75 15.98
N PRO A 109 -25.21 12.42 15.66
CA PRO A 109 -24.54 12.32 14.36
C PRO A 109 -24.25 10.89 13.92
N MET A 110 -23.70 10.05 14.81
CA MET A 110 -23.41 8.65 14.46
C MET A 110 -24.67 7.85 14.12
N LEU A 111 -25.77 8.04 14.86
CA LEU A 111 -27.06 7.44 14.54
C LEU A 111 -27.65 7.96 13.22
N HIS A 112 -27.36 9.22 12.87
CA HIS A 112 -27.76 9.76 11.57
C HIS A 112 -27.00 9.06 10.44
N ALA A 113 -25.68 8.92 10.55
CA ALA A 113 -24.88 8.15 9.60
C ALA A 113 -25.39 6.71 9.48
N ALA A 114 -25.62 6.02 10.60
CA ALA A 114 -26.14 4.65 10.59
C ALA A 114 -27.47 4.52 9.84
N ARG A 115 -28.41 5.44 10.06
CA ARG A 115 -29.71 5.44 9.37
C ARG A 115 -29.59 5.80 7.89
N THR A 116 -28.65 6.67 7.53
CA THR A 116 -28.37 7.00 6.13
C THR A 116 -27.81 5.79 5.40
N ALA A 117 -26.84 5.08 5.99
CA ALA A 117 -26.31 3.83 5.44
C ALA A 117 -27.42 2.77 5.30
N ALA A 118 -28.31 2.64 6.30
CA ALA A 118 -29.44 1.71 6.28
C ALA A 118 -30.42 1.91 5.11
N ALA A 119 -30.45 3.10 4.50
CA ALA A 119 -31.39 3.42 3.43
C ALA A 119 -31.22 2.56 2.17
N ILE A 120 -30.07 1.89 2.00
CA ILE A 120 -29.84 0.92 0.93
C ILE A 120 -30.73 -0.31 1.04
N ALA A 121 -31.14 -0.68 2.27
CA ALA A 121 -31.90 -1.89 2.53
C ALA A 121 -33.41 -1.63 2.60
N SER A 122 -34.19 -2.66 2.29
CA SER A 122 -35.65 -2.67 2.38
C SER A 122 -36.22 -4.05 2.75
N GLY A 123 -35.44 -4.87 3.47
CA GLY A 123 -35.78 -6.24 3.86
C GLY A 123 -36.74 -6.37 5.06
N GLY A 124 -37.10 -5.25 5.71
CA GLY A 124 -37.95 -5.23 6.90
C GLY A 124 -37.18 -4.87 8.17
N GLU A 125 -37.87 -4.72 9.30
CA GLU A 125 -37.18 -4.36 10.55
C GLU A 125 -36.39 -5.54 11.12
N VAL A 126 -35.08 -5.36 11.23
CA VAL A 126 -34.15 -6.31 11.86
C VAL A 126 -33.40 -5.61 12.99
N SER A 127 -33.19 -6.34 14.08
CA SER A 127 -32.36 -5.89 15.21
C SER A 127 -31.52 -7.05 15.72
N LEU A 128 -30.37 -6.73 16.31
CA LEU A 128 -29.53 -7.72 16.99
C LEU A 128 -30.29 -8.34 18.17
N ASP A 129 -30.24 -9.66 18.26
CA ASP A 129 -30.89 -10.44 19.31
C ASP A 129 -30.45 -10.01 20.73
N GLU A 130 -31.32 -10.16 21.74
CA GLU A 130 -30.97 -9.89 23.14
C GLU A 130 -29.79 -10.74 23.64
N SER A 131 -29.63 -11.96 23.12
CA SER A 131 -28.52 -12.86 23.40
C SER A 131 -27.23 -12.48 22.67
N PHE A 132 -27.26 -11.53 21.72
CA PHE A 132 -26.08 -11.09 20.98
C PHE A 132 -24.99 -10.58 21.94
N ARG A 133 -23.76 -11.05 21.74
CA ARG A 133 -22.58 -10.64 22.50
C ARG A 133 -21.46 -10.27 21.54
N PHE A 134 -20.70 -9.25 21.90
CA PHE A 134 -19.46 -8.95 21.20
C PHE A 134 -18.37 -9.93 21.62
N ASN A 135 -17.54 -10.30 20.66
CA ASN A 135 -16.36 -11.11 20.83
C ASN A 135 -15.14 -10.25 20.44
N GLU A 136 -14.36 -9.85 21.43
CA GLU A 136 -13.12 -9.11 21.22
C GLU A 136 -12.03 -10.12 20.81
N LEU A 137 -11.48 -9.93 19.61
CA LEU A 137 -10.40 -10.75 19.07
C LEU A 137 -9.10 -9.95 19.12
N VAL A 138 -8.01 -10.62 19.49
CA VAL A 138 -6.66 -10.04 19.43
C VAL A 138 -5.97 -10.60 18.20
N PRO A 139 -5.70 -9.77 17.17
CA PRO A 139 -5.02 -10.22 15.97
C PRO A 139 -3.53 -10.49 16.27
N ARG A 140 -2.88 -11.23 15.38
CA ARG A 140 -1.41 -11.31 15.38
C ARG A 140 -0.84 -9.95 15.02
N ASP A 141 0.24 -9.57 15.69
CA ASP A 141 0.97 -8.33 15.41
C ASP A 141 2.12 -8.58 14.42
N TYR A 142 2.01 -8.03 13.22
CA TYR A 142 3.04 -8.09 12.17
C TYR A 142 4.00 -6.89 12.18
N TYR A 143 3.76 -5.89 13.03
CA TYR A 143 4.59 -4.68 13.12
C TYR A 143 4.70 -4.18 14.55
N PRO A 144 5.26 -4.99 15.47
CA PRO A 144 5.45 -4.56 16.85
C PRO A 144 6.44 -3.40 16.91
N VAL A 145 5.94 -2.22 17.31
CA VAL A 145 6.74 -1.00 17.45
C VAL A 145 6.66 -0.51 18.90
N LEU A 146 7.83 -0.44 19.55
CA LEU A 146 7.95 0.06 20.93
C LEU A 146 8.00 1.60 20.97
N GLU A 147 8.80 2.21 20.08
CA GLU A 147 8.93 3.66 19.94
C GLU A 147 8.56 4.06 18.52
N THR A 148 7.54 4.90 18.35
CA THR A 148 7.08 5.28 17.00
C THR A 148 7.87 6.47 16.46
N VAL A 149 7.95 6.62 15.13
CA VAL A 149 8.55 7.83 14.52
C VAL A 149 7.75 9.10 14.85
N THR A 150 6.45 8.94 15.12
CA THR A 150 5.56 10.00 15.61
C THR A 150 6.06 10.60 16.93
N ASP A 151 6.78 9.82 17.74
CA ASP A 151 7.27 10.20 19.06
C ASP A 151 8.47 11.16 19.01
N LEU A 152 9.13 11.30 17.85
CA LEU A 152 10.28 12.21 17.70
C LEU A 152 9.83 13.67 17.76
N GLU A 153 10.65 14.47 18.43
CA GLU A 153 10.51 15.91 18.42
C GLU A 153 10.74 16.46 17.00
N LEU A 154 9.96 17.48 16.63
CA LEU A 154 10.03 18.10 15.31
C LEU A 154 11.47 18.53 14.94
N VAL A 155 12.24 19.02 15.91
CA VAL A 155 13.64 19.43 15.70
C VAL A 155 14.49 18.25 15.22
N GLN A 156 14.32 17.05 15.78
CA GLN A 156 15.07 15.87 15.37
C GLN A 156 14.71 15.44 13.94
N LYS A 157 13.42 15.53 13.58
CA LYS A 157 12.94 15.27 12.21
C LYS A 157 13.57 16.26 11.22
N ILE A 158 13.59 17.55 11.56
CA ILE A 158 14.22 18.61 10.75
C ILE A 158 15.72 18.36 10.56
N GLU A 159 16.44 17.96 11.61
CA GLU A 159 17.88 17.68 11.49
C GLU A 159 18.18 16.47 10.59
N MET A 160 17.34 15.42 10.62
CA MET A 160 17.50 14.29 9.69
C MET A 160 17.26 14.72 8.23
N VAL A 161 16.23 15.53 7.98
CA VAL A 161 15.91 16.07 6.65
C VAL A 161 17.05 16.97 6.14
N LYS A 162 17.53 17.91 6.96
CA LYS A 162 18.68 18.78 6.63
C LYS A 162 19.93 17.99 6.29
N ARG A 163 20.23 16.98 7.10
CA ARG A 163 21.42 16.13 6.90
C ARG A 163 21.35 15.39 5.58
N THR A 164 20.19 14.85 5.24
CA THR A 164 19.96 14.14 3.97
C THR A 164 20.15 15.07 2.78
N GLU A 165 19.62 16.29 2.87
CA GLU A 165 19.80 17.32 1.84
C GLU A 165 21.28 17.67 1.65
N ALA A 166 22.00 17.87 2.76
CA ALA A 166 23.42 18.20 2.74
C ALA A 166 24.28 17.10 2.11
N VAL A 167 24.01 15.82 2.44
CA VAL A 167 24.71 14.68 1.81
C VAL A 167 24.43 14.63 0.31
N SER A 168 23.16 14.75 -0.08
CA SER A 168 22.75 14.72 -1.49
C SER A 168 23.44 15.81 -2.31
N ARG A 169 23.50 17.03 -1.78
CA ARG A 169 24.12 18.18 -2.45
C ARG A 169 25.65 18.07 -2.52
N ALA A 170 26.27 17.44 -1.51
CA ALA A 170 27.72 17.26 -1.46
C ALA A 170 28.23 16.16 -2.41
N TYR A 171 27.34 15.34 -2.98
CA TYR A 171 27.71 14.20 -3.82
C TYR A 171 28.40 14.62 -5.13
N ASP A 172 27.87 15.61 -5.84
CA ASP A 172 28.40 16.13 -7.11
C ASP A 172 27.92 17.57 -7.33
N GLU A 173 28.79 18.44 -7.87
CA GLU A 173 28.48 19.87 -8.08
C GLU A 173 27.33 20.12 -9.07
N ARG A 174 27.01 19.13 -9.92
CA ARG A 174 25.90 19.19 -10.87
C ARG A 174 24.54 18.98 -10.20
N ILE A 175 24.49 18.55 -8.94
CA ILE A 175 23.24 18.48 -8.15
C ILE A 175 22.80 19.90 -7.79
N ASN A 176 21.80 20.44 -8.50
CA ASN A 176 21.37 21.83 -8.33
C ASN A 176 20.16 21.96 -7.39
N ARG A 177 19.25 20.98 -7.37
CA ARG A 177 18.04 20.97 -6.54
C ARG A 177 17.90 19.65 -5.80
N VAL A 178 17.54 19.76 -4.52
CA VAL A 178 17.28 18.61 -3.65
C VAL A 178 15.98 18.85 -2.89
N THR A 179 15.08 17.87 -2.95
CA THR A 179 13.86 17.82 -2.17
C THR A 179 13.90 16.59 -1.26
N VAL A 180 13.70 16.80 0.04
CA VAL A 180 13.61 15.70 1.03
C VAL A 180 12.27 15.80 1.73
N ALA A 181 11.49 14.72 1.68
CA ALA A 181 10.18 14.64 2.32
C ALA A 181 10.16 13.49 3.32
N MET A 182 9.97 13.81 4.60
CA MET A 182 9.77 12.86 5.68
C MET A 182 8.32 12.91 6.13
N MET A 183 7.68 11.74 6.24
CA MET A 183 6.30 11.59 6.68
C MET A 183 6.21 10.43 7.68
N ASP A 184 5.43 10.63 8.73
CA ASP A 184 5.13 9.57 9.70
C ASP A 184 3.68 9.69 10.19
N ALA A 185 3.11 8.55 10.58
CA ALA A 185 1.77 8.49 11.12
C ALA A 185 1.62 7.37 12.13
N LEU A 186 0.69 7.56 13.06
CA LEU A 186 0.19 6.54 13.96
C LEU A 186 -1.33 6.50 13.84
N ASN A 187 -1.87 5.41 13.32
CA ASN A 187 -3.32 5.22 13.16
C ASN A 187 -3.83 4.18 14.17
N LEU A 188 -4.75 4.60 15.03
CA LEU A 188 -5.50 3.75 15.96
C LEU A 188 -6.87 3.47 15.34
N THR A 189 -7.17 2.20 15.07
CA THR A 189 -8.40 1.79 14.39
C THR A 189 -9.13 0.69 15.14
N GLN A 190 -10.46 0.74 15.10
CA GLN A 190 -11.33 -0.30 15.62
C GLN A 190 -12.42 -0.64 14.61
N VAL A 191 -12.59 -1.93 14.32
CA VAL A 191 -13.68 -2.45 13.48
C VAL A 191 -14.64 -3.24 14.36
N VAL A 192 -15.93 -2.94 14.25
CA VAL A 192 -16.99 -3.67 14.92
C VAL A 192 -18.03 -4.13 13.91
N THR A 193 -18.38 -5.42 13.91
CA THR A 193 -19.30 -6.00 12.93
C THR A 193 -20.62 -6.45 13.56
N SER A 194 -21.67 -6.53 12.73
CA SER A 194 -22.97 -7.11 13.10
C SER A 194 -22.91 -8.62 13.41
N GLU A 195 -21.80 -9.27 13.10
CA GLU A 195 -21.51 -10.67 13.44
C GLU A 195 -20.96 -10.81 14.87
N GLY A 196 -20.66 -9.69 15.54
CA GLY A 196 -20.17 -9.65 16.92
C GLY A 196 -18.68 -9.45 17.05
N THR A 197 -17.92 -9.39 15.96
CA THR A 197 -16.45 -9.22 16.03
C THR A 197 -16.10 -7.79 16.43
N ILE A 198 -15.17 -7.65 17.38
CA ILE A 198 -14.42 -6.42 17.65
C ILE A 198 -12.94 -6.71 17.45
N LEU A 199 -12.29 -5.92 16.59
CA LEU A 199 -10.86 -5.97 16.33
C LEU A 199 -10.27 -4.56 16.44
N ARG A 200 -9.06 -4.47 16.99
CA ARG A 200 -8.34 -3.21 17.21
C ARG A 200 -6.92 -3.30 16.70
N ASP A 201 -6.41 -2.19 16.18
CA ASP A 201 -5.06 -2.13 15.64
C ASP A 201 -4.41 -0.77 15.88
N THR A 202 -3.10 -0.80 16.08
CA THR A 202 -2.23 0.38 16.13
C THR A 202 -1.24 0.27 14.98
N ARG A 203 -1.45 1.10 13.97
CA ARG A 203 -0.82 1.04 12.65
C ARG A 203 0.22 2.15 12.52
N PRO A 204 1.50 1.93 12.91
CA PRO A 204 2.57 2.87 12.62
C PRO A 204 2.83 2.90 11.12
N MET A 205 3.28 4.04 10.63
CA MET A 205 3.72 4.23 9.26
C MET A 205 4.83 5.26 9.23
N PHE A 206 5.91 4.96 8.51
CA PHE A 206 6.99 5.88 8.23
C PHE A 206 7.31 5.84 6.74
N ARG A 207 7.67 6.99 6.17
CA ARG A 207 8.24 7.10 4.84
C ARG A 207 9.15 8.31 4.75
N MET A 208 10.28 8.15 4.09
CA MET A 208 11.15 9.25 3.70
C MET A 208 11.55 9.08 2.23
N ASN A 209 11.48 10.17 1.47
CA ASN A 209 11.88 10.19 0.06
C ASN A 209 12.85 11.35 -0.18
N VAL A 210 13.79 11.10 -1.08
CA VAL A 210 14.75 12.08 -1.58
C VAL A 210 14.58 12.16 -3.09
N HIS A 211 14.56 13.39 -3.60
CA HIS A 211 14.54 13.66 -5.03
C HIS A 211 15.65 14.65 -5.35
N CYS A 212 16.58 14.24 -6.21
CA CYS A 212 17.71 15.04 -6.65
C CYS A 212 17.53 15.41 -8.12
N VAL A 213 17.86 16.65 -8.47
CA VAL A 213 17.97 17.11 -9.84
C VAL A 213 19.42 17.41 -10.14
N SER A 214 19.93 16.80 -11.20
CA SER A 214 21.25 17.10 -11.75
C SER A 214 21.12 17.88 -13.05
N GLN A 215 22.11 18.72 -13.36
CA GLN A 215 22.14 19.47 -14.61
C GLN A 215 23.55 19.58 -15.19
N GLU A 216 23.68 19.32 -16.49
CA GLU A 216 24.89 19.56 -17.28
C GLU A 216 24.51 20.25 -18.61
N GLY A 217 24.77 21.55 -18.71
CA GLY A 217 24.25 22.37 -19.81
C GLY A 217 22.71 22.37 -19.83
N ASP A 218 22.12 21.97 -20.96
CA ASP A 218 20.66 21.83 -21.12
C ASP A 218 20.13 20.44 -20.70
N ASN A 219 21.02 19.50 -20.33
CA ASN A 219 20.63 18.15 -19.91
C ASN A 219 20.28 18.15 -18.42
N ILE A 220 19.00 17.96 -18.10
CA ILE A 220 18.48 17.86 -16.73
C ILE A 220 18.04 16.44 -16.49
N GLN A 221 18.46 15.86 -15.37
CA GLN A 221 18.09 14.50 -14.96
C GLN A 221 17.67 14.45 -13.51
N ASN A 222 16.90 13.43 -13.16
CA ASN A 222 16.35 13.26 -11.83
C ASN A 222 16.77 11.90 -11.29
N GLY A 223 17.05 11.83 -10.00
CA GLY A 223 17.28 10.59 -9.27
C GLY A 223 16.48 10.61 -7.99
N SER A 224 16.09 9.43 -7.52
CA SER A 224 15.19 9.34 -6.36
C SER A 224 15.51 8.13 -5.51
N SER A 225 15.40 8.30 -4.22
CA SER A 225 15.48 7.19 -3.28
C SER A 225 14.39 7.34 -2.24
N GLY A 226 14.07 6.26 -1.57
CA GLY A 226 13.18 6.35 -0.45
C GLY A 226 13.17 5.07 0.36
N ILE A 227 12.66 5.20 1.57
CA ILE A 227 12.49 4.09 2.49
C ILE A 227 11.24 4.31 3.32
N GLY A 228 10.60 3.23 3.73
CA GLY A 228 9.42 3.29 4.56
C GLY A 228 8.90 1.92 4.97
N GLY A 229 7.77 1.93 5.65
CA GLY A 229 7.15 0.73 6.17
C GLY A 229 6.39 1.01 7.46
N ARG A 230 5.98 -0.07 8.13
CA ARG A 230 5.39 -0.04 9.46
C ARG A 230 6.46 -0.25 10.50
N VAL A 231 7.24 0.81 10.71
CA VAL A 231 8.50 0.75 11.45
C VAL A 231 8.56 1.82 12.54
N GLY A 232 9.36 1.53 13.57
CA GLY A 232 9.64 2.43 14.69
C GLY A 232 10.98 3.14 14.60
N LEU A 233 11.39 3.78 15.69
CA LEU A 233 12.69 4.44 15.79
C LEU A 233 13.87 3.50 15.63
N ASP A 234 13.72 2.24 16.02
CA ASP A 234 14.81 1.27 15.91
C ASP A 234 15.21 1.03 14.45
N PHE A 235 14.25 1.08 13.53
CA PHE A 235 14.54 1.05 12.09
C PHE A 235 15.41 2.24 11.65
N LEU A 236 15.10 3.45 12.12
CA LEU A 236 15.89 4.64 11.83
C LEU A 236 17.31 4.58 12.43
N LYS A 237 17.50 3.83 13.53
CA LYS A 237 18.79 3.66 14.20
C LYS A 237 19.66 2.55 13.61
N GLN A 238 19.09 1.66 12.78
CA GLN A 238 19.81 0.50 12.22
C GLN A 238 20.87 0.87 11.19
N ALA A 239 20.71 2.00 10.51
CA ALA A 239 21.60 2.43 9.45
C ALA A 239 21.63 3.96 9.35
N ASP A 240 22.61 4.47 8.61
CA ASP A 240 22.69 5.88 8.28
C ASP A 240 21.78 6.22 7.09
N HIS A 241 20.47 6.17 7.30
CA HIS A 241 19.48 6.38 6.24
C HIS A 241 19.60 7.74 5.54
N ALA A 242 20.03 8.78 6.25
CA ALA A 242 20.26 10.09 5.64
C ALA A 242 21.39 10.04 4.61
N ALA A 243 22.49 9.34 4.91
CA ALA A 243 23.58 9.17 3.96
C ALA A 243 23.18 8.26 2.80
N ILE A 244 22.63 7.09 3.10
CA ILE A 244 22.22 6.08 2.11
C ILE A 244 21.26 6.68 1.09
N LEU A 245 20.18 7.32 1.57
CA LEU A 245 19.17 7.88 0.68
C LEU A 245 19.71 9.06 -0.12
N GLY A 246 20.46 9.95 0.52
CA GLY A 246 21.00 11.13 -0.15
C GLY A 246 22.00 10.77 -1.25
N GLU A 247 22.92 9.85 -0.96
CA GLU A 247 23.88 9.34 -1.94
C GLU A 247 23.20 8.57 -3.07
N GLN A 248 22.24 7.70 -2.78
CA GLN A 248 21.53 6.93 -3.81
C GLN A 248 20.81 7.86 -4.79
N ALA A 249 19.97 8.78 -4.30
CA ALA A 249 19.21 9.68 -5.16
C ALA A 249 20.14 10.59 -5.99
N ALA A 250 21.23 11.10 -5.40
CA ALA A 250 22.20 11.90 -6.13
C ALA A 250 22.95 11.06 -7.18
N SER A 251 23.37 9.84 -6.84
CA SER A 251 24.08 8.93 -7.74
C SER A 251 23.25 8.58 -8.97
N GLU A 252 21.95 8.33 -8.81
CA GLU A 252 21.02 8.07 -9.91
C GLU A 252 20.89 9.30 -10.82
N ALA A 253 20.71 10.48 -10.23
CA ALA A 253 20.61 11.73 -10.99
C ALA A 253 21.88 11.98 -11.83
N ILE A 254 23.06 11.71 -11.28
CA ILE A 254 24.33 11.85 -12.00
C ILE A 254 24.51 10.77 -13.06
N LEU A 255 24.17 9.51 -12.76
CA LEU A 255 24.23 8.40 -13.70
C LEU A 255 23.43 8.70 -14.97
N LEU A 256 22.22 9.25 -14.81
CA LEU A 256 21.30 9.52 -15.92
C LEU A 256 21.74 10.69 -16.82
N LEU A 257 22.67 11.55 -16.37
CA LEU A 257 23.27 12.56 -17.25
C LEU A 257 23.97 11.89 -18.44
N GLY A 258 24.61 10.74 -18.20
CA GLY A 258 25.26 9.92 -19.22
C GLY A 258 24.33 8.96 -19.98
N ALA A 259 23.03 8.93 -19.66
CA ALA A 259 22.09 7.98 -20.26
C ALA A 259 21.78 8.30 -21.72
N LYS A 260 21.73 7.26 -22.55
CA LYS A 260 21.34 7.33 -23.96
C LYS A 260 19.84 7.15 -24.15
N GLN A 261 19.36 7.53 -25.33
CA GLN A 261 17.99 7.22 -25.72
C GLN A 261 17.80 5.71 -25.81
N ALA A 262 16.72 5.20 -25.23
CA ALA A 262 16.41 3.78 -25.28
C ALA A 262 16.08 3.32 -26.71
N PRO A 263 16.34 2.04 -27.03
CA PRO A 263 15.90 1.46 -28.30
C PRO A 263 14.38 1.34 -28.35
N SER A 264 13.84 1.19 -29.56
CA SER A 264 12.41 0.91 -29.77
C SER A 264 12.20 -0.47 -30.39
N GLY A 265 11.12 -1.13 -29.99
CA GLY A 265 10.65 -2.38 -30.58
C GLY A 265 10.50 -3.52 -29.56
N LEU A 266 10.19 -4.70 -30.08
CA LEU A 266 10.11 -5.94 -29.30
C LEU A 266 11.51 -6.44 -28.99
N MET A 267 11.80 -6.64 -27.70
CA MET A 267 13.08 -7.22 -27.25
C MET A 267 12.93 -7.88 -25.88
N PRO A 268 13.93 -8.70 -25.45
CA PRO A 268 14.01 -9.20 -24.10
C PRO A 268 14.15 -8.08 -23.08
N VAL A 269 13.42 -8.19 -21.97
CA VAL A 269 13.46 -7.24 -20.86
C VAL A 269 13.75 -8.01 -19.57
N ILE A 270 14.82 -7.59 -18.89
CA ILE A 270 15.13 -8.04 -17.53
C ILE A 270 14.61 -7.00 -16.55
N LEU A 271 13.89 -7.48 -15.55
CA LEU A 271 13.42 -6.70 -14.42
C LEU A 271 14.31 -7.01 -13.23
N GLY A 272 14.92 -6.00 -12.63
CA GLY A 272 15.70 -6.13 -11.40
C GLY A 272 14.82 -6.44 -10.20
N PRO A 273 15.39 -6.93 -9.10
CA PRO A 273 14.62 -7.36 -7.94
C PRO A 273 13.94 -6.18 -7.23
N ALA A 274 13.01 -6.48 -6.31
CA ALA A 274 12.27 -5.49 -5.52
C ALA A 274 11.35 -4.56 -6.31
N GLN A 275 11.86 -3.40 -6.74
CA GLN A 275 11.09 -2.27 -7.25
C GLN A 275 10.33 -2.58 -8.54
N SER A 276 10.86 -3.46 -9.38
CA SER A 276 10.16 -3.89 -10.60
C SER A 276 8.91 -4.74 -10.32
N GLY A 277 8.64 -5.08 -9.04
CA GLY A 277 7.39 -5.70 -8.59
C GLY A 277 6.13 -4.93 -8.98
N ILE A 278 6.26 -3.63 -9.31
CA ILE A 278 5.18 -2.83 -9.90
C ILE A 278 4.58 -3.48 -11.16
N LEU A 279 5.35 -4.28 -11.90
CA LEU A 279 4.81 -5.08 -13.00
C LEU A 279 3.67 -5.98 -12.50
N LEU A 280 3.91 -6.72 -11.42
CA LEU A 280 2.93 -7.65 -10.88
C LEU A 280 1.70 -6.92 -10.37
N HIS A 281 1.89 -5.75 -9.75
CA HIS A 281 0.81 -4.92 -9.23
C HIS A 281 -0.22 -4.57 -10.31
N GLU A 282 0.26 -4.11 -11.46
CA GLU A 282 -0.61 -3.69 -12.56
C GLU A 282 -1.04 -4.87 -13.44
N ALA A 283 -0.12 -5.75 -13.83
CA ALA A 283 -0.38 -6.85 -14.77
C ALA A 283 -1.26 -7.96 -14.20
N VAL A 284 -1.22 -8.16 -12.88
CA VAL A 284 -1.89 -9.27 -12.20
C VAL A 284 -2.68 -8.77 -11.00
N GLY A 285 -2.08 -7.94 -10.15
CA GLY A 285 -2.64 -7.50 -8.87
C GLY A 285 -4.04 -6.89 -9.01
N HIS A 286 -4.16 -5.71 -9.62
CA HIS A 286 -5.46 -5.09 -9.87
C HIS A 286 -6.44 -5.99 -10.64
N PRO A 287 -6.05 -6.64 -11.75
CA PRO A 287 -6.92 -7.59 -12.44
C PRO A 287 -7.41 -8.78 -11.60
N LEU A 288 -6.74 -9.13 -10.51
CA LEU A 288 -7.15 -10.19 -9.57
C LEU A 288 -7.89 -9.67 -8.32
N GLU A 289 -8.18 -8.37 -8.24
CA GLU A 289 -9.15 -7.85 -7.27
C GLU A 289 -10.57 -8.34 -7.65
N ALA A 290 -11.26 -8.99 -6.71
CA ALA A 290 -12.41 -9.81 -7.03
C ALA A 290 -13.67 -9.03 -7.44
N ASP A 291 -13.73 -7.73 -7.18
CA ASP A 291 -14.83 -6.87 -7.63
C ASP A 291 -14.86 -6.72 -9.16
N PHE A 292 -13.70 -6.62 -9.82
CA PHE A 292 -13.65 -6.62 -11.28
C PHE A 292 -14.03 -7.98 -11.88
N ASN A 293 -13.55 -9.07 -11.26
CA ASN A 293 -13.86 -10.44 -11.69
C ASN A 293 -15.35 -10.78 -11.49
N ARG A 294 -15.94 -10.34 -10.38
CA ARG A 294 -17.39 -10.46 -10.11
C ARG A 294 -18.23 -9.73 -11.15
N LYS A 295 -17.77 -8.55 -11.58
CA LYS A 295 -18.44 -7.74 -12.62
C LYS A 295 -18.17 -8.26 -14.05
N GLY A 296 -17.27 -9.25 -14.21
CA GLY A 296 -16.87 -9.77 -15.52
C GLY A 296 -16.04 -8.78 -16.34
N THR A 297 -15.46 -7.75 -15.71
CA THR A 297 -14.71 -6.69 -16.40
C THR A 297 -13.21 -6.90 -16.37
N SER A 298 -12.71 -7.94 -15.70
CA SER A 298 -11.28 -8.27 -15.69
C SER A 298 -10.94 -9.25 -16.82
N ALA A 299 -9.76 -9.11 -17.41
CA ALA A 299 -9.14 -10.10 -18.30
C ALA A 299 -8.91 -11.49 -17.66
N TYR A 300 -9.07 -11.59 -16.33
CA TYR A 300 -8.94 -12.83 -15.55
C TYR A 300 -10.30 -13.42 -15.10
N SER A 301 -11.42 -12.81 -15.47
CA SER A 301 -12.75 -13.26 -15.07
C SER A 301 -13.03 -14.68 -15.60
N GLU A 302 -13.54 -15.57 -14.74
CA GLU A 302 -13.87 -16.96 -15.07
C GLU A 302 -12.69 -17.86 -15.45
N ARG A 303 -11.44 -17.41 -15.23
CA ARG A 303 -10.22 -18.16 -15.60
C ARG A 303 -9.57 -18.95 -14.47
N ILE A 304 -10.22 -19.09 -13.31
CA ILE A 304 -9.67 -19.89 -12.20
C ILE A 304 -9.44 -21.33 -12.71
N GLY A 305 -8.24 -21.86 -12.46
CA GLY A 305 -7.79 -23.16 -12.94
C GLY A 305 -7.12 -23.14 -14.31
N GLU A 306 -7.12 -22.01 -15.02
CA GLU A 306 -6.43 -21.86 -16.30
C GLU A 306 -4.97 -21.41 -16.11
N LYS A 307 -4.16 -21.70 -17.14
CA LYS A 307 -2.80 -21.18 -17.25
C LYS A 307 -2.84 -19.73 -17.73
N VAL A 308 -2.40 -18.82 -16.87
CA VAL A 308 -2.40 -17.37 -17.08
C VAL A 308 -1.01 -16.74 -17.04
N ALA A 309 0.01 -17.53 -16.69
CA ALA A 309 1.41 -17.15 -16.67
C ALA A 309 2.32 -18.36 -16.99
N SER A 310 3.63 -18.12 -17.08
CA SER A 310 4.64 -19.18 -17.19
C SER A 310 4.60 -20.12 -15.97
N ASP A 311 5.02 -21.38 -16.15
CA ASP A 311 5.09 -22.36 -15.05
C ASP A 311 6.08 -21.95 -13.95
N LEU A 312 6.97 -20.98 -14.25
CA LEU A 312 7.92 -20.40 -13.31
C LEU A 312 7.25 -19.40 -12.35
N CYS A 313 6.02 -18.99 -12.62
CA CYS A 313 5.36 -17.91 -11.88
C CYS A 313 4.48 -18.44 -10.76
N THR A 314 4.86 -18.17 -9.52
CA THR A 314 4.00 -18.34 -8.34
C THR A 314 3.88 -17.01 -7.61
N ILE A 315 2.68 -16.43 -7.59
CA ILE A 315 2.41 -15.05 -7.15
C ILE A 315 1.47 -15.07 -5.96
N TYR A 316 1.80 -14.24 -4.98
CA TYR A 316 1.06 -14.06 -3.74
C TYR A 316 0.65 -12.60 -3.55
N ASP A 317 -0.42 -12.39 -2.77
CA ASP A 317 -0.67 -11.14 -2.06
C ASP A 317 -0.70 -11.43 -0.56
N SER A 318 0.14 -10.75 0.23
CA SER A 318 0.35 -11.08 1.64
C SER A 318 0.34 -9.86 2.53
N GLY A 319 -0.69 -9.79 3.39
CA GLY A 319 -0.76 -8.77 4.45
C GLY A 319 0.13 -9.08 5.65
N THR A 320 0.83 -10.22 5.63
CA THR A 320 1.50 -10.80 6.81
C THR A 320 3.02 -10.66 6.79
N ILE A 321 3.59 -9.98 5.78
CA ILE A 321 5.04 -9.74 5.73
C ILE A 321 5.42 -8.72 6.82
N PRO A 322 6.29 -9.07 7.79
CA PRO A 322 6.54 -8.21 8.94
C PRO A 322 7.09 -6.83 8.57
N ASN A 323 6.57 -5.78 9.22
CA ASN A 323 6.97 -4.38 9.06
C ASN A 323 6.84 -3.79 7.64
N GLU A 324 6.40 -4.55 6.65
CA GLU A 324 6.19 -4.06 5.29
C GLU A 324 5.15 -2.95 5.24
N ARG A 325 5.29 -2.05 4.26
CA ARG A 325 4.33 -0.95 4.07
C ARG A 325 2.91 -1.46 3.84
N GLY A 326 2.77 -2.56 3.10
CA GLY A 326 1.49 -3.21 2.79
C GLY A 326 0.94 -4.10 3.91
N ALA A 327 1.70 -4.33 4.99
CA ALA A 327 1.29 -5.23 6.06
C ALA A 327 0.02 -4.72 6.78
N ILE A 328 -0.80 -5.64 7.28
CA ILE A 328 -1.99 -5.34 8.08
C ILE A 328 -2.24 -6.51 9.03
N ASN A 329 -2.62 -6.25 10.28
CA ASN A 329 -3.00 -7.30 11.23
C ASN A 329 -4.34 -7.95 10.88
N PHE A 330 -5.27 -7.12 10.38
CA PHE A 330 -6.55 -7.49 9.77
C PHE A 330 -6.97 -6.36 8.81
N ASP A 331 -7.81 -6.67 7.84
CA ASP A 331 -8.33 -5.70 6.88
C ASP A 331 -9.39 -4.77 7.48
N ASP A 332 -9.91 -3.82 6.70
CA ASP A 332 -10.84 -2.82 7.21
C ASP A 332 -12.30 -3.31 7.26
N GLU A 333 -12.52 -4.63 7.10
CA GLU A 333 -13.77 -5.36 7.29
C GLU A 333 -13.72 -6.33 8.49
N GLY A 334 -12.60 -6.36 9.22
CA GLY A 334 -12.40 -7.22 10.38
C GLY A 334 -12.00 -8.65 10.03
N VAL A 335 -11.38 -8.86 8.86
CA VAL A 335 -10.88 -10.18 8.42
C VAL A 335 -9.37 -10.25 8.69
N PRO A 336 -8.88 -11.21 9.49
CA PRO A 336 -7.44 -11.39 9.72
C PRO A 336 -6.67 -11.56 8.41
N SER A 337 -5.51 -10.92 8.32
CA SER A 337 -4.69 -10.98 7.11
C SER A 337 -4.07 -12.36 6.91
N ALA A 338 -3.88 -12.73 5.64
CA ALA A 338 -3.27 -13.97 5.23
C ALA A 338 -2.27 -13.75 4.09
N GLU A 339 -1.50 -14.80 3.80
CA GLU A 339 -0.75 -14.94 2.56
C GLU A 339 -1.64 -15.68 1.54
N ASN A 340 -2.10 -14.96 0.53
CA ASN A 340 -3.05 -15.46 -0.45
C ASN A 340 -2.31 -15.88 -1.71
N LEU A 341 -2.34 -17.18 -2.04
CA LEU A 341 -1.81 -17.72 -3.29
C LEU A 341 -2.75 -17.35 -4.44
N LEU A 342 -2.31 -16.45 -5.31
CA LEU A 342 -3.10 -15.95 -6.44
C LEU A 342 -2.85 -16.78 -7.69
N ILE A 343 -1.58 -17.01 -8.02
CA ILE A 343 -1.15 -17.83 -9.16
C ILE A 343 -0.14 -18.86 -8.64
N GLU A 344 -0.30 -20.12 -9.00
CA GLU A 344 0.60 -21.21 -8.63
C GLU A 344 1.14 -21.89 -9.88
N ASN A 345 2.45 -21.82 -10.10
CA ASN A 345 3.12 -22.39 -11.26
C ASN A 345 2.38 -22.07 -12.58
N GLY A 346 2.05 -20.79 -12.76
CA GLY A 346 1.34 -20.28 -13.93
C GLY A 346 -0.18 -20.45 -13.91
N ILE A 347 -0.75 -21.23 -12.98
CA ILE A 347 -2.19 -21.50 -12.90
C ILE A 347 -2.88 -20.50 -11.97
N LEU A 348 -3.94 -19.85 -12.45
CA LEU A 348 -4.76 -18.97 -11.61
C LEU A 348 -5.48 -19.78 -10.53
N ARG A 349 -5.27 -19.44 -9.26
CA ARG A 349 -5.84 -20.13 -8.10
C ARG A 349 -6.93 -19.35 -7.40
N ASN A 350 -6.75 -18.04 -7.23
CA ASN A 350 -7.64 -17.25 -6.39
C ASN A 350 -7.71 -15.79 -6.83
N TYR A 351 -8.73 -15.09 -6.33
CA TYR A 351 -8.83 -13.63 -6.35
C TYR A 351 -8.62 -13.07 -4.94
N MET A 352 -8.38 -11.76 -4.85
CA MET A 352 -8.38 -11.03 -3.59
C MET A 352 -9.81 -10.58 -3.28
N HIS A 353 -10.35 -11.02 -2.15
CA HIS A 353 -11.75 -10.87 -1.78
C HIS A 353 -11.98 -9.93 -0.60
N ASP A 354 -12.95 -9.03 -0.79
CA ASP A 354 -13.76 -8.46 0.29
C ASP A 354 -14.95 -9.37 0.64
N ARG A 355 -15.77 -8.98 1.61
CA ARG A 355 -16.97 -9.74 2.01
C ARG A 355 -17.99 -9.91 0.90
N ILE A 356 -18.21 -8.89 0.06
CA ILE A 356 -19.22 -8.93 -1.01
C ILE A 356 -18.82 -9.95 -2.08
N SER A 357 -17.58 -9.86 -2.55
CA SER A 357 -17.06 -10.78 -3.56
C SER A 357 -16.88 -12.19 -3.01
N ALA A 358 -16.45 -12.36 -1.76
CA ALA A 358 -16.37 -13.68 -1.11
C ALA A 358 -17.74 -14.39 -1.13
N ARG A 359 -18.82 -13.68 -0.76
CA ARG A 359 -20.18 -14.22 -0.83
C ARG A 359 -20.60 -14.60 -2.25
N HIS A 360 -20.28 -13.76 -3.23
CA HIS A 360 -20.61 -14.03 -4.65
C HIS A 360 -19.93 -15.31 -5.16
N PHE A 361 -18.63 -15.45 -4.89
CA PHE A 361 -17.82 -16.61 -5.32
C PHE A 361 -17.95 -17.82 -4.39
N ARG A 362 -18.78 -17.73 -3.32
CA ARG A 362 -18.98 -18.79 -2.32
C ARG A 362 -17.67 -19.27 -1.69
N THR A 363 -16.79 -18.31 -1.40
CA THR A 363 -15.50 -18.51 -0.75
C THR A 363 -15.43 -17.68 0.53
N ASN A 364 -14.31 -17.74 1.23
CA ASN A 364 -14.05 -16.90 2.40
C ASN A 364 -13.40 -15.57 1.99
N PRO A 365 -13.64 -14.48 2.73
CA PRO A 365 -12.84 -13.26 2.59
C PRO A 365 -11.36 -13.54 2.83
N THR A 366 -10.48 -12.81 2.15
CA THR A 366 -9.03 -13.10 2.13
C THR A 366 -8.19 -12.09 2.91
N GLY A 367 -8.82 -11.16 3.61
CA GLY A 367 -8.11 -10.06 4.29
C GLY A 367 -7.71 -8.94 3.33
N ASN A 368 -8.50 -8.71 2.28
CA ASN A 368 -8.25 -7.72 1.24
C ASN A 368 -9.33 -6.62 1.17
N GLY A 369 -10.32 -6.60 2.08
CA GLY A 369 -11.33 -5.54 2.15
C GLY A 369 -10.75 -4.27 2.79
N ARG A 370 -10.11 -3.40 2.00
CA ARG A 370 -9.38 -2.22 2.52
C ARG A 370 -10.04 -0.91 2.11
N ARG A 371 -9.89 0.12 2.95
CA ARG A 371 -10.35 1.50 2.71
C ARG A 371 -9.23 2.50 2.95
N GLU A 372 -9.33 3.70 2.34
CA GLU A 372 -8.37 4.79 2.60
C GLU A 372 -8.52 5.37 4.02
N SER A 373 -9.76 5.56 4.47
CA SER A 373 -10.07 6.15 5.77
C SER A 373 -11.52 5.83 6.20
N TYR A 374 -11.91 6.29 7.39
CA TYR A 374 -13.30 6.25 7.84
C TYR A 374 -14.30 6.96 6.89
N ALA A 375 -13.83 7.81 5.97
CA ALA A 375 -14.70 8.51 5.01
C ALA A 375 -15.00 7.68 3.74
N HIS A 376 -14.42 6.48 3.63
CA HIS A 376 -14.51 5.63 2.45
C HIS A 376 -14.98 4.21 2.80
N TYR A 377 -15.78 3.60 1.92
CA TYR A 377 -16.16 2.20 2.04
C TYR A 377 -15.02 1.29 1.53
N PRO A 378 -14.87 0.07 2.06
CA PRO A 378 -13.81 -0.82 1.65
C PRO A 378 -14.10 -1.48 0.31
N LEU A 379 -13.03 -1.84 -0.39
CA LEU A 379 -13.02 -2.55 -1.66
C LEU A 379 -12.03 -3.73 -1.57
N PRO A 380 -12.10 -4.74 -2.44
CA PRO A 380 -10.99 -5.66 -2.63
C PRO A 380 -9.75 -4.91 -3.09
N ARG A 381 -8.67 -5.01 -2.32
CA ARG A 381 -7.41 -4.29 -2.50
C ARG A 381 -6.20 -5.15 -2.15
N MET A 382 -5.12 -4.97 -2.89
CA MET A 382 -3.80 -5.55 -2.60
C MET A 382 -3.24 -5.14 -1.23
N THR A 383 -2.32 -5.95 -0.71
CA THR A 383 -1.49 -5.68 0.47
C THR A 383 -0.03 -5.56 0.05
N SER A 384 0.73 -6.66 0.08
CA SER A 384 2.04 -6.79 -0.52
C SER A 384 2.01 -7.88 -1.58
N THR A 385 2.07 -7.50 -2.86
CA THR A 385 1.95 -8.42 -3.99
C THR A 385 3.32 -8.78 -4.54
N TYR A 386 3.64 -10.07 -4.63
CA TYR A 386 4.99 -10.49 -5.03
C TYR A 386 5.07 -11.83 -5.76
N LEU A 387 6.14 -11.98 -6.53
CA LEU A 387 6.54 -13.22 -7.20
C LEU A 387 7.54 -13.98 -6.32
N ALA A 388 7.30 -15.28 -6.12
CA ALA A 388 8.22 -16.16 -5.40
C ALA A 388 9.60 -16.23 -6.08
N LYS A 389 10.64 -16.47 -5.28
CA LYS A 389 11.98 -16.73 -5.82
C LYS A 389 11.99 -17.98 -6.71
N GLY A 390 12.76 -17.91 -7.78
CA GLY A 390 13.12 -19.05 -8.61
C GLY A 390 14.49 -19.60 -8.22
N GLU A 391 15.14 -20.27 -9.17
CA GLU A 391 16.41 -20.97 -8.96
C GLU A 391 17.57 -20.37 -9.75
N SER A 392 17.31 -19.50 -10.73
CA SER A 392 18.36 -18.95 -11.59
C SER A 392 19.26 -17.98 -10.83
N ASP A 393 20.54 -17.96 -11.17
CA ASP A 393 21.46 -16.90 -10.75
C ASP A 393 21.11 -15.61 -11.52
N PRO A 394 20.91 -14.46 -10.86
CA PRO A 394 20.66 -13.19 -11.54
C PRO A 394 21.69 -12.82 -12.61
N GLU A 395 22.97 -13.17 -12.40
CA GLU A 395 24.03 -12.91 -13.38
C GLU A 395 23.91 -13.85 -14.59
N GLU A 396 23.43 -15.07 -14.41
CA GLU A 396 23.11 -15.98 -15.53
C GLU A 396 21.92 -15.46 -16.35
N ILE A 397 20.92 -14.86 -15.69
CA ILE A 397 19.79 -14.23 -16.38
C ILE A 397 20.30 -13.11 -17.29
N VAL A 398 21.13 -12.21 -16.76
CA VAL A 398 21.75 -11.13 -17.57
C VAL A 398 22.61 -11.72 -18.68
N GLY A 399 23.44 -12.73 -18.36
CA GLY A 399 24.32 -13.43 -19.29
C GLY A 399 23.60 -14.16 -20.43
N SER A 400 22.32 -14.49 -20.27
CA SER A 400 21.55 -15.27 -21.23
C SER A 400 21.13 -14.50 -22.49
N ILE A 401 21.09 -13.15 -22.43
CA ILE A 401 20.57 -12.32 -23.52
C ILE A 401 21.69 -11.61 -24.29
N LYS A 402 21.62 -11.66 -25.62
CA LYS A 402 22.58 -10.97 -26.51
C LYS A 402 22.30 -9.48 -26.63
N LYS A 403 21.02 -9.11 -26.66
CA LYS A 403 20.57 -7.72 -26.76
C LYS A 403 19.22 -7.57 -26.10
N GLY A 404 19.08 -6.59 -25.22
CA GLY A 404 17.83 -6.27 -24.53
C GLY A 404 18.02 -5.09 -23.58
N VAL A 405 17.14 -4.99 -22.59
CA VAL A 405 17.22 -3.95 -21.55
C VAL A 405 17.09 -4.54 -20.16
N TYR A 406 17.77 -3.95 -19.20
CA TYR A 406 17.65 -4.24 -17.77
C TYR A 406 17.03 -3.04 -17.07
N CYS A 407 15.87 -3.19 -16.47
CA CYS A 407 15.14 -2.13 -15.76
C CYS A 407 15.22 -2.39 -14.26
N GLN A 408 15.72 -1.42 -13.49
CA GLN A 408 15.92 -1.53 -12.05
C GLN A 408 14.87 -0.75 -11.27
N GLU A 409 14.66 0.51 -11.65
CA GLU A 409 13.77 1.44 -10.94
C GLU A 409 12.64 1.92 -11.84
N PHE A 410 11.51 2.30 -11.22
CA PHE A 410 10.28 2.69 -11.90
C PHE A 410 9.62 3.89 -11.19
N SER A 411 9.03 4.81 -11.96
CA SER A 411 8.24 5.91 -11.37
C SER A 411 6.78 5.52 -11.10
N GLY A 412 6.30 4.43 -11.72
CA GLY A 412 4.92 3.95 -11.63
C GLY A 412 4.46 3.24 -12.90
N GLY A 413 3.16 2.95 -12.95
CA GLY A 413 2.50 2.34 -14.09
C GLY A 413 1.00 2.63 -14.11
N GLN A 414 0.34 2.17 -15.17
CA GLN A 414 -1.12 2.18 -15.30
C GLN A 414 -1.56 0.94 -16.08
N VAL A 415 -2.67 0.35 -15.66
CA VAL A 415 -3.33 -0.77 -16.36
C VAL A 415 -4.75 -0.41 -16.80
N ASP A 416 -5.13 -0.87 -17.99
CA ASP A 416 -6.53 -1.09 -18.34
C ASP A 416 -6.90 -2.53 -18.01
N ILE A 417 -7.71 -2.69 -16.97
CA ILE A 417 -8.08 -3.99 -16.39
C ILE A 417 -8.93 -4.82 -17.37
N SER A 418 -9.58 -4.16 -18.33
CA SER A 418 -10.56 -4.79 -19.23
C SER A 418 -9.89 -5.64 -20.31
N ASN A 419 -8.92 -5.07 -21.01
CA ASN A 419 -8.13 -5.78 -22.01
C ASN A 419 -6.84 -6.36 -21.40
N GLY A 420 -6.38 -5.86 -20.25
CA GLY A 420 -5.16 -6.26 -19.57
C GLY A 420 -3.92 -5.50 -20.03
N ASP A 421 -4.07 -4.41 -20.79
CA ASP A 421 -2.94 -3.63 -21.30
C ASP A 421 -2.36 -2.74 -20.21
N PHE A 422 -1.03 -2.67 -20.14
CA PHE A 422 -0.32 -1.86 -19.16
C PHE A 422 0.76 -0.98 -19.82
N VAL A 423 1.12 0.08 -19.11
CA VAL A 423 2.30 0.91 -19.41
C VAL A 423 3.09 1.16 -18.13
N PHE A 424 4.40 0.99 -18.19
CA PHE A 424 5.34 1.34 -17.12
C PHE A 424 6.41 2.30 -17.60
N VAL A 425 6.93 3.08 -16.67
CA VAL A 425 8.02 4.04 -16.94
C VAL A 425 9.23 3.68 -16.08
N PRO A 426 10.22 2.95 -16.64
CA PRO A 426 11.49 2.75 -15.98
C PRO A 426 12.24 4.09 -15.82
N THR A 427 12.81 4.31 -14.64
CA THR A 427 13.59 5.51 -14.31
C THR A 427 15.08 5.22 -14.33
N VAL A 428 15.49 4.01 -13.95
CA VAL A 428 16.89 3.56 -14.01
C VAL A 428 16.94 2.24 -14.78
N ALA A 429 17.60 2.27 -15.93
CA ALA A 429 17.73 1.11 -16.80
C ALA A 429 19.02 1.14 -17.62
N TRP A 430 19.41 -0.02 -18.16
CA TRP A 430 20.61 -0.19 -19.00
C TRP A 430 20.29 -0.99 -20.25
N LEU A 431 21.04 -0.73 -21.32
CA LEU A 431 21.20 -1.70 -22.39
C LEU A 431 21.92 -2.94 -21.86
N VAL A 432 21.48 -4.11 -22.32
CA VAL A 432 22.22 -5.36 -22.15
C VAL A 432 22.75 -5.77 -23.51
N GLU A 433 24.07 -5.94 -23.62
CA GLU A 433 24.76 -6.34 -24.85
C GLU A 433 25.75 -7.47 -24.51
N ASP A 434 25.63 -8.59 -25.22
CA ASP A 434 26.43 -9.81 -25.01
C ASP A 434 26.52 -10.24 -23.54
N GLY A 435 25.36 -10.25 -22.87
CA GLY A 435 25.24 -10.70 -21.49
C GLY A 435 25.73 -9.71 -20.43
N LYS A 436 25.89 -8.42 -20.76
CA LYS A 436 26.40 -7.40 -19.82
C LYS A 436 25.60 -6.12 -19.87
N LYS A 437 25.35 -5.50 -18.71
CA LYS A 437 24.82 -4.13 -18.62
C LYS A 437 25.89 -3.17 -19.16
N THR A 438 25.59 -2.41 -20.21
CA THR A 438 26.58 -1.54 -20.88
C THR A 438 26.37 -0.07 -20.59
N VAL A 439 25.32 0.54 -21.16
CA VAL A 439 25.09 1.99 -21.08
C VAL A 439 23.71 2.25 -20.45
N PRO A 440 23.60 3.19 -19.49
CA PRO A 440 22.30 3.58 -18.96
C PRO A 440 21.42 4.16 -20.08
N ILE A 441 20.12 3.90 -20.00
CA ILE A 441 19.13 4.38 -20.96
C ILE A 441 17.99 5.11 -20.26
N LYS A 442 17.35 6.02 -20.98
CA LYS A 442 16.25 6.85 -20.48
C LYS A 442 15.16 7.06 -21.53
N ASN A 443 14.08 7.74 -21.12
CA ASN A 443 12.99 8.21 -21.96
C ASN A 443 12.29 7.09 -22.74
N PHE A 444 11.80 6.07 -22.03
CA PHE A 444 11.03 5.01 -22.66
C PHE A 444 9.94 4.48 -21.75
N THR A 445 9.00 3.79 -22.37
CA THR A 445 7.95 3.07 -21.68
C THR A 445 8.01 1.60 -22.03
N LEU A 446 7.62 0.75 -21.08
CA LEU A 446 7.36 -0.66 -21.33
C LEU A 446 5.87 -0.82 -21.54
N ILE A 447 5.50 -1.45 -22.66
CA ILE A 447 4.09 -1.63 -23.05
C ILE A 447 3.86 -3.12 -23.25
N GLY A 448 2.77 -3.63 -22.69
CA GLY A 448 2.42 -5.03 -22.82
C GLY A 448 1.01 -5.31 -22.35
N ASN A 449 0.68 -6.60 -22.36
CA ASN A 449 -0.56 -7.13 -21.84
C ASN A 449 -0.23 -8.09 -20.69
N GLY A 450 -0.97 -8.02 -19.57
CA GLY A 450 -0.64 -8.74 -18.33
C GLY A 450 -0.45 -10.25 -18.54
N PRO A 451 -1.50 -11.00 -18.94
CA PRO A 451 -1.39 -12.42 -19.24
C PRO A 451 -0.29 -12.76 -20.27
N ASP A 452 -0.14 -11.96 -21.34
CA ASP A 452 0.87 -12.20 -22.37
C ASP A 452 2.30 -12.04 -21.81
N ALA A 453 2.59 -10.94 -21.13
CA ALA A 453 3.90 -10.68 -20.53
C ALA A 453 4.25 -11.74 -19.47
N MET A 454 3.29 -12.12 -18.63
CA MET A 454 3.48 -13.16 -17.62
C MET A 454 3.70 -14.55 -18.23
N SER A 455 3.08 -14.84 -19.38
CA SER A 455 3.32 -16.09 -20.12
C SER A 455 4.72 -16.16 -20.74
N LYS A 456 5.32 -14.99 -21.01
CA LYS A 456 6.65 -14.84 -21.62
C LYS A 456 7.79 -14.81 -20.61
N VAL A 457 7.51 -14.96 -19.31
CA VAL A 457 8.53 -15.11 -18.26
C VAL A 457 9.30 -16.41 -18.49
N SER A 458 10.59 -16.29 -18.80
CA SER A 458 11.44 -17.42 -19.19
C SER A 458 12.51 -17.76 -18.15
N MET A 459 12.84 -16.85 -17.24
CA MET A 459 13.74 -17.10 -16.10
C MET A 459 13.30 -16.30 -14.88
N VAL A 460 13.47 -16.88 -13.68
CA VAL A 460 13.14 -16.26 -12.40
C VAL A 460 14.32 -16.50 -11.45
N GLY A 461 14.87 -15.40 -10.94
CA GLY A 461 16.07 -15.37 -10.11
C GLY A 461 15.86 -15.86 -8.69
N SER A 462 16.96 -16.15 -8.01
CA SER A 462 16.99 -16.57 -6.61
C SER A 462 17.09 -15.41 -5.60
N ASP A 463 17.27 -14.18 -6.10
CA ASP A 463 17.52 -12.92 -5.38
C ASP A 463 16.24 -12.14 -5.03
N PHE A 464 15.24 -12.84 -4.48
CA PHE A 464 13.99 -12.19 -4.09
C PHE A 464 14.21 -11.02 -3.12
N ALA A 465 13.55 -9.90 -3.41
CA ALA A 465 13.48 -8.75 -2.52
C ALA A 465 12.11 -8.05 -2.62
N MET A 466 11.71 -7.41 -1.52
CA MET A 466 10.59 -6.48 -1.46
C MET A 466 11.09 -5.06 -1.75
N SER A 467 10.22 -4.21 -2.32
CA SER A 467 10.47 -2.77 -2.47
C SER A 467 10.68 -2.08 -1.13
N GLU A 468 11.30 -0.90 -1.16
CA GLU A 468 11.72 -0.11 -0.01
C GLU A 468 10.56 0.58 0.73
N GLY A 469 9.31 0.15 0.51
CA GLY A 469 8.16 0.63 1.28
C GLY A 469 7.76 2.07 0.96
N ILE A 470 7.74 2.44 -0.32
CA ILE A 470 7.34 3.78 -0.78
C ILE A 470 6.07 3.80 -1.65
N TRP A 471 5.57 2.63 -2.06
CA TRP A 471 4.46 2.52 -3.00
C TRP A 471 3.10 2.89 -2.41
N THR A 472 2.25 3.47 -3.24
CA THR A 472 0.87 3.83 -2.91
C THR A 472 0.00 3.47 -4.11
N CYS A 473 -1.08 2.74 -3.86
CA CYS A 473 -1.99 2.23 -4.88
C CYS A 473 -3.29 3.03 -4.88
N GLY A 474 -3.73 3.48 -6.05
CA GLY A 474 -4.97 4.23 -6.24
C GLY A 474 -6.06 3.39 -6.91
N LYS A 475 -7.27 3.34 -6.34
CA LYS A 475 -8.45 2.69 -6.95
C LYS A 475 -9.72 3.43 -6.55
N GLU A 476 -10.59 3.74 -7.51
CA GLU A 476 -11.85 4.49 -7.29
C GLU A 476 -11.66 5.76 -6.43
N GLY A 477 -10.55 6.47 -6.63
CA GLY A 477 -10.21 7.68 -5.86
C GLY A 477 -9.60 7.43 -4.47
N GLN A 478 -9.44 6.18 -4.06
CA GLN A 478 -8.85 5.79 -2.77
C GLN A 478 -7.37 5.39 -2.89
N ASN A 479 -6.52 6.01 -2.08
CA ASN A 479 -5.09 5.75 -1.99
C ASN A 479 -4.73 4.97 -0.73
N ILE A 480 -4.08 3.81 -0.88
CA ILE A 480 -3.66 2.97 0.25
C ILE A 480 -2.18 2.58 0.14
N PRO A 481 -1.49 2.37 1.28
CA PRO A 481 -0.14 1.83 1.28
C PRO A 481 -0.15 0.36 0.84
N VAL A 482 0.79 0.01 -0.04
CA VAL A 482 1.01 -1.35 -0.56
C VAL A 482 2.50 -1.66 -0.62
N GLY A 483 2.84 -2.94 -0.72
CA GLY A 483 4.18 -3.43 -1.06
C GLY A 483 4.18 -4.13 -2.41
N VAL A 484 5.34 -4.14 -3.07
CA VAL A 484 5.57 -4.97 -4.26
C VAL A 484 6.92 -5.68 -4.13
N GLY A 485 7.08 -6.83 -4.75
CA GLY A 485 8.35 -7.55 -4.74
C GLY A 485 8.48 -8.60 -5.83
N LEU A 486 9.70 -8.83 -6.30
CA LEU A 486 10.06 -9.94 -7.17
C LEU A 486 11.57 -10.18 -7.09
N PRO A 487 12.06 -11.37 -7.48
CA PRO A 487 13.47 -11.59 -7.82
C PRO A 487 13.78 -11.00 -9.20
N THR A 488 15.04 -11.05 -9.64
CA THR A 488 15.37 -10.73 -11.05
C THR A 488 14.56 -11.62 -12.00
N VAL A 489 13.88 -11.04 -12.99
CA VAL A 489 13.00 -11.77 -13.94
C VAL A 489 13.39 -11.44 -15.37
N LEU A 490 13.43 -12.46 -16.25
CA LEU A 490 13.52 -12.28 -17.69
C LEU A 490 12.16 -12.49 -18.35
N ILE A 491 11.68 -11.45 -19.03
CA ILE A 491 10.58 -11.52 -19.99
C ILE A 491 11.20 -11.63 -21.39
N SER A 492 10.94 -12.74 -22.06
CA SER A 492 11.57 -13.08 -23.35
C SER A 492 11.31 -12.05 -24.44
N GLU A 493 10.14 -11.40 -24.43
CA GLU A 493 9.77 -10.39 -25.41
C GLU A 493 8.73 -9.41 -24.85
N MET A 494 9.06 -8.12 -24.83
CA MET A 494 8.14 -7.04 -24.47
C MET A 494 8.43 -5.79 -25.31
N THR A 495 7.41 -4.96 -25.55
CA THR A 495 7.58 -3.74 -26.33
C THR A 495 8.28 -2.67 -25.48
N VAL A 496 9.43 -2.23 -25.95
CA VAL A 496 10.15 -1.05 -25.45
C VAL A 496 9.81 0.12 -26.38
N GLY A 497 9.14 1.14 -25.86
CA GLY A 497 8.76 2.35 -26.58
C GLY A 497 9.74 3.48 -26.29
N GLY A 498 10.91 3.48 -26.94
CA GLY A 498 11.85 4.59 -26.87
C GLY A 498 11.28 5.86 -27.51
N MET A 499 11.32 6.97 -26.78
CA MET A 499 10.75 8.26 -27.21
C MET A 499 11.70 9.13 -28.05
#